data_AF-A0A2G1X487-F1
#
_entry.id   AF-A0A2G1X487-F1
#
_cell.length_a   1.000
_cell.length_b   1.000
_cell.length_c   1.000
_cell.angle_alpha   90.00
_cell.angle_beta   90.00
_cell.angle_gamma   90.00
#
_symmetry.space_group_name_H-M   'P 1'
#
loop_
_entity.id
_entity.type
_entity.pdbx_description
1 polymer ?
#
loop_
_entity_poly.entity_id
_entity_poly.type
_entity_poly.pdbx_seq_one_letter_code
_entity_poly.pdbx_strand_id
1 'polypeptide(L)'
;MKSAGIMFAGTVVAKVIGILAEILIPRALAPAVYGRLGLAYGIVGAVSSLAILGVPNGVTRFLSEKESAHESSDVLQSGYAISLAGAVISAVVIYLARFEIAALMGDPEVAPLLVAFVPYLLAFPIVKVSVGVLRAEERTTAATLAQQIGPRIIGLALVAGLITAGQPVVG
;
A
#
# COMPACT_ATOMS: atom_id res chain seq x y z
N MET A 1 13.44 1.96 -27.62
CA MET A 1 13.10 0.52 -27.50
C MET A 1 13.70 -0.19 -26.27
N LYS A 2 14.93 0.13 -25.82
CA LYS A 2 15.55 -0.52 -24.63
C LYS A 2 14.73 -0.37 -23.33
N SER A 3 14.13 0.79 -23.08
CA SER A 3 13.27 1.00 -21.89
C SER A 3 11.97 0.16 -21.95
N ALA A 4 11.31 0.07 -23.11
CA ALA A 4 10.07 -0.69 -23.28
C ALA A 4 10.22 -2.20 -22.99
N GLY A 5 11.31 -2.82 -23.44
CA GLY A 5 11.57 -4.24 -23.18
C GLY A 5 11.82 -4.56 -21.70
N ILE A 6 12.60 -3.72 -21.01
CA ILE A 6 12.87 -3.89 -19.56
C ILE A 6 11.58 -3.76 -18.75
N MET A 7 10.69 -2.83 -19.12
CA MET A 7 9.40 -2.65 -18.45
C MET A 7 8.45 -3.82 -18.67
N PHE A 8 8.38 -4.32 -19.91
CA PHE A 8 7.55 -5.48 -20.24
C PHE A 8 8.04 -6.69 -19.44
N ALA A 9 9.35 -6.95 -19.42
CA ALA A 9 9.94 -8.02 -18.64
C ALA A 9 9.64 -7.86 -17.13
N GLY A 10 9.83 -6.66 -16.56
CA GLY A 10 9.53 -6.39 -15.16
C GLY A 10 8.06 -6.60 -14.79
N THR A 11 7.13 -6.19 -15.67
CA THR A 11 5.70 -6.39 -15.47
C THR A 11 5.31 -7.86 -15.54
N VAL A 12 5.86 -8.59 -16.50
CA VAL A 12 5.65 -10.04 -16.64
C VAL A 12 6.17 -10.76 -15.41
N VAL A 13 7.41 -10.48 -14.99
CA VAL A 13 8.02 -11.08 -13.79
C VAL A 13 7.18 -10.78 -12.54
N ALA A 14 6.77 -9.53 -12.33
CA ALA A 14 5.94 -9.15 -11.18
C ALA A 14 4.55 -9.81 -11.21
N LYS A 15 3.96 -10.03 -12.39
CA LYS A 15 2.69 -10.77 -12.54
C LYS A 15 2.87 -12.25 -12.24
N VAL A 16 3.93 -12.88 -12.75
CA VAL A 16 4.24 -14.28 -12.46
C VAL A 16 4.47 -14.48 -10.97
N ILE A 17 5.28 -13.62 -10.34
CA ILE A 17 5.50 -13.64 -8.89
C ILE A 17 4.18 -13.45 -8.13
N GLY A 18 3.32 -12.52 -8.58
CA GLY A 18 2.01 -12.30 -7.98
C GLY A 18 1.09 -13.53 -8.05
N ILE A 19 1.05 -14.21 -9.19
CA ILE A 19 0.28 -15.46 -9.36
C ILE A 19 0.83 -16.56 -8.45
N LEU A 20 2.15 -16.71 -8.38
CA LEU A 20 2.77 -17.69 -7.48
C LEU A 20 2.45 -17.36 -6.02
N ALA A 21 2.44 -16.09 -5.64
CA ALA A 21 2.03 -15.64 -4.31
C ALA A 21 0.58 -16.04 -4.01
N GLU A 22 -0.34 -15.76 -4.94
CA GLU A 22 -1.77 -16.10 -4.82
C GLU A 22 -2.02 -17.61 -4.70
N ILE A 23 -1.13 -18.45 -5.24
CA ILE A 23 -1.22 -19.91 -5.12
C ILE A 23 -0.54 -20.44 -3.86
N LEU A 24 0.68 -19.97 -3.57
CA LEU A 24 1.51 -20.54 -2.51
C LEU A 24 1.09 -20.06 -1.12
N ILE A 25 0.72 -18.78 -0.98
CA ILE A 25 0.37 -18.19 0.31
C ILE A 25 -0.85 -18.87 0.94
N PRO A 26 -1.98 -19.07 0.24
CA PRO A 26 -3.15 -19.74 0.82
C PRO A 26 -2.91 -21.21 1.11
N ARG A 27 -1.95 -21.85 0.42
CA ARG A 27 -1.59 -23.26 0.66
C ARG A 27 -0.63 -23.45 1.84
N ALA A 28 0.14 -22.42 2.16
CA ALA A 28 1.11 -22.45 3.27
C ALA A 28 0.53 -21.98 4.61
N LEU A 29 -0.67 -21.36 4.59
CA LEU A 29 -1.33 -20.81 5.76
C LEU A 29 -2.62 -21.58 6.05
N ALA A 30 -2.93 -21.77 7.33
CA ALA A 30 -4.24 -22.25 7.73
C ALA A 30 -5.34 -21.33 7.15
N PRO A 31 -6.47 -21.86 6.63
CA PRO A 31 -7.51 -21.06 5.97
C PRO A 31 -8.04 -19.91 6.83
N ALA A 32 -8.17 -20.13 8.14
CA ALA A 32 -8.60 -19.11 9.10
C ALA A 32 -7.61 -17.95 9.21
N VAL A 33 -6.31 -18.19 9.10
CA VAL A 33 -5.30 -17.13 9.19
C VAL A 33 -5.21 -16.34 7.90
N TYR A 34 -5.28 -17.02 6.75
CA TYR A 34 -5.36 -16.35 5.45
C TYR A 34 -6.60 -15.45 5.35
N GLY A 35 -7.77 -15.92 5.82
CA GLY A 35 -9.00 -15.13 5.87
C GLY A 35 -8.86 -13.88 6.73
N ARG A 36 -8.32 -14.03 7.95
CA ARG A 36 -8.06 -12.90 8.87
C ARG A 36 -7.09 -11.87 8.29
N LEU A 37 -6.01 -12.31 7.65
CA LEU A 37 -5.06 -11.43 6.97
C LEU A 37 -5.73 -10.67 5.82
N GLY A 38 -6.54 -11.35 5.02
CA GLY A 38 -7.30 -10.75 3.93
C GLY A 38 -8.27 -9.68 4.43
N LEU A 39 -9.00 -9.96 5.51
CA LEU A 39 -9.91 -8.99 6.15
C LEU A 39 -9.15 -7.76 6.67
N ALA A 40 -8.09 -7.96 7.45
CA ALA A 40 -7.29 -6.87 8.00
C ALA A 40 -6.68 -6.00 6.88
N TYR A 41 -6.10 -6.64 5.86
CA TYR A 41 -5.56 -5.94 4.69
C TYR A 41 -6.65 -5.15 3.93
N GLY A 42 -7.82 -5.75 3.71
CA GLY A 42 -8.94 -5.08 3.05
C GLY A 42 -9.43 -3.85 3.80
N ILE A 43 -9.61 -3.98 5.13
CA ILE A 43 -10.05 -2.89 6.00
C ILE A 43 -9.02 -1.76 5.98
N VAL A 44 -7.75 -2.07 6.25
CA VAL A 44 -6.69 -1.06 6.29
C VAL A 44 -6.50 -0.43 4.91
N GLY A 45 -6.57 -1.19 3.83
CA GLY A 45 -6.45 -0.68 2.46
C GLY A 45 -7.58 0.28 2.09
N ALA A 46 -8.82 -0.04 2.48
CA ALA A 46 -9.97 0.84 2.29
C ALA A 46 -9.80 2.15 3.07
N VAL A 47 -9.47 2.07 4.36
CA VAL A 47 -9.24 3.23 5.22
C VAL A 47 -8.07 4.09 4.72
N SER A 48 -6.97 3.45 4.30
CA SER A 48 -5.80 4.16 3.73
C SER A 48 -6.15 4.89 2.43
N SER A 49 -7.02 4.31 1.59
CA SER A 49 -7.48 4.96 0.35
C SER A 49 -8.37 6.17 0.64
N LEU A 50 -9.23 6.06 1.67
CA LEU A 50 -10.03 7.18 2.15
C LEU A 50 -9.18 8.25 2.81
N ALA A 51 -8.13 7.91 3.55
CA ALA A 51 -7.25 8.85 4.26
C ALA A 51 -6.61 9.91 3.35
N ILE A 52 -6.40 9.55 2.08
CA ILE A 52 -5.63 10.36 1.13
C ILE A 52 -6.55 11.24 0.26
N LEU A 53 -7.86 10.98 0.21
CA LEU A 53 -8.88 11.81 -0.46
C LEU A 53 -8.46 12.44 -1.81
N GLY A 54 -7.82 11.67 -2.70
CA GLY A 54 -7.45 12.17 -4.03
C GLY A 54 -6.26 13.13 -4.08
N VAL A 55 -5.53 13.36 -2.98
CA VAL A 55 -4.32 14.20 -2.93
C VAL A 55 -3.31 13.87 -4.05
N PRO A 56 -3.01 12.60 -4.40
CA PRO A 56 -2.13 12.26 -5.51
C PRO A 56 -2.56 12.86 -6.85
N ASN A 57 -3.87 12.94 -7.12
CA ASN A 57 -4.39 13.55 -8.34
C ASN A 57 -4.22 15.08 -8.29
N GLY A 58 -4.46 15.69 -7.13
CA GLY A 58 -4.20 17.11 -6.91
C GLY A 58 -2.73 17.46 -7.11
N VAL A 59 -1.81 16.69 -6.50
CA VAL A 59 -0.36 16.84 -6.70
C VAL A 59 0.01 16.68 -8.17
N THR A 60 -0.52 15.67 -8.85
CA THR A 60 -0.26 15.48 -10.29
C THR A 60 -0.67 16.71 -11.09
N ARG A 61 -1.90 17.20 -10.89
CA ARG A 61 -2.45 18.35 -11.62
C ARG A 61 -1.66 19.63 -11.36
N PHE A 62 -1.51 20.01 -10.08
CA PHE A 62 -0.86 21.27 -9.73
C PHE A 62 0.61 21.27 -10.12
N LEU A 63 1.30 20.14 -10.02
CA LEU A 63 2.70 20.04 -10.39
C LEU A 63 2.89 20.13 -11.93
N SER A 64 1.99 19.55 -12.72
CA SER A 64 2.02 19.67 -14.20
C SER A 64 1.74 21.09 -14.71
N GLU A 65 1.06 21.94 -13.92
CA GLU A 65 0.74 23.32 -14.27
C GLU A 65 1.82 24.33 -13.83
N LYS A 66 2.89 23.91 -13.11
CA LYS A 66 3.93 24.83 -12.60
C LYS A 66 5.03 25.13 -13.61
N GLU A 67 5.43 26.40 -13.69
CA GLU A 67 6.58 26.87 -14.49
C GLU A 67 7.87 26.99 -13.66
N SER A 68 7.79 27.12 -12.33
CA SER A 68 8.94 27.39 -11.46
C SER A 68 9.23 26.28 -10.44
N ALA A 69 10.51 26.05 -10.14
CA ALA A 69 10.95 25.00 -9.21
C ALA A 69 10.50 25.24 -7.75
N HIS A 70 10.31 26.49 -7.35
CA HIS A 70 9.84 26.85 -6.00
C HIS A 70 8.37 26.50 -5.79
N GLU A 71 7.54 26.76 -6.80
CA GLU A 71 6.13 26.39 -6.77
C GLU A 71 5.92 24.87 -6.76
N SER A 72 6.84 24.12 -7.39
CA SER A 72 6.85 22.66 -7.33
C SER A 72 7.11 22.14 -5.92
N SER A 73 8.07 22.73 -5.19
CA SER A 73 8.38 22.30 -3.81
C SER A 73 7.22 22.52 -2.85
N ASP A 74 6.46 23.60 -3.02
CA ASP A 74 5.32 23.91 -2.15
C ASP A 74 4.16 22.93 -2.36
N VAL A 75 3.90 22.55 -3.62
CA VAL A 75 2.91 21.52 -3.97
C VAL A 75 3.32 20.16 -3.39
N LEU A 76 4.59 19.80 -3.50
CA LEU A 76 5.15 18.57 -2.93
C LEU A 76 5.01 18.55 -1.40
N GLN A 77 5.45 19.61 -0.73
CA GLN A 77 5.41 19.71 0.73
C GLN A 77 3.97 19.66 1.26
N SER A 78 3.06 20.40 0.62
CA SER A 78 1.64 20.39 0.97
C SER A 78 1.00 19.02 0.72
N GLY A 79 1.30 18.40 -0.44
CA GLY A 79 0.81 17.07 -0.79
C GLY A 79 1.22 15.99 0.20
N TYR A 80 2.50 15.96 0.59
CA TYR A 80 2.99 15.03 1.62
C TYR A 80 2.44 15.36 3.01
N ALA A 81 2.37 16.63 3.40
CA ALA A 81 1.86 17.03 4.71
C ALA A 81 0.39 16.64 4.90
N ILE A 82 -0.47 16.94 3.93
CA ILE A 82 -1.90 16.56 3.97
C ILE A 82 -2.05 15.04 3.98
N SER A 83 -1.30 14.34 3.12
CA SER A 83 -1.34 12.88 3.03
C SER A 83 -0.89 12.20 4.33
N LEU A 84 0.17 12.71 4.95
CA LEU A 84 0.68 12.17 6.20
C LEU A 84 -0.25 12.48 7.37
N ALA A 85 -0.83 13.68 7.43
CA ALA A 85 -1.83 14.03 8.44
C ALA A 85 -3.05 13.11 8.34
N GLY A 86 -3.58 12.89 7.14
CA GLY A 86 -4.66 11.93 6.90
C GLY A 86 -4.29 10.52 7.35
N ALA A 87 -3.09 10.06 7.02
CA ALA A 87 -2.59 8.75 7.43
C ALA A 87 -2.48 8.62 8.96
N VAL A 88 -1.95 9.62 9.65
CA VAL A 88 -1.83 9.60 11.11
C VAL A 88 -3.21 9.58 11.76
N ILE A 89 -4.15 10.40 11.28
CA ILE A 89 -5.54 10.40 11.77
C ILE A 89 -6.16 9.01 11.58
N SER A 90 -6.04 8.44 10.38
CA SER A 90 -6.57 7.11 10.09
C SER A 90 -5.89 6.01 10.89
N ALA A 91 -4.57 6.10 11.15
CA ALA A 91 -3.85 5.17 12.01
C ALA A 91 -4.38 5.21 13.45
N VAL A 92 -4.60 6.42 14.00
CA VAL A 92 -5.16 6.60 15.34
C VAL A 92 -6.58 6.04 15.40
N VAL A 93 -7.41 6.31 14.40
CA VAL A 93 -8.78 5.76 14.32
C VAL A 93 -8.78 4.24 14.27
N ILE A 94 -7.95 3.63 13.41
CA ILE A 94 -7.80 2.17 13.33
C ILE A 94 -7.33 1.60 14.66
N TYR A 95 -6.32 2.23 15.27
CA TYR A 95 -5.78 1.77 16.54
C TYR A 95 -6.86 1.80 17.62
N LEU A 96 -7.59 2.90 17.78
CA LEU A 96 -8.61 3.03 18.82
C LEU A 96 -9.81 2.10 18.58
N ALA A 97 -10.27 1.99 17.33
CA ALA A 97 -11.46 1.21 16.97
C ALA A 97 -11.18 -0.28 16.69
N ARG A 98 -9.95 -0.76 16.90
CA ARG A 98 -9.54 -2.12 16.50
C ARG A 98 -10.39 -3.23 17.12
N PHE A 99 -10.86 -3.05 18.35
CA PHE A 99 -11.62 -4.07 19.07
C PHE A 99 -13.07 -4.09 18.60
N GLU A 100 -13.64 -2.93 18.32
CA GLU A 100 -14.98 -2.72 17.77
C GLU A 100 -15.05 -3.27 16.36
N ILE A 101 -14.02 -3.02 15.54
CA ILE A 101 -13.89 -3.61 14.21
C ILE A 101 -13.80 -5.14 14.31
N ALA A 102 -12.94 -5.66 15.19
CA ALA A 102 -12.80 -7.11 15.38
C ALA A 102 -14.11 -7.77 15.88
N ALA A 103 -14.83 -7.11 16.78
CA ALA A 103 -16.14 -7.56 17.26
C ALA A 103 -17.18 -7.57 16.14
N LEU A 104 -17.20 -6.55 15.27
CA LEU A 104 -18.08 -6.50 14.10
C LEU A 104 -17.77 -7.62 13.09
N MET A 105 -16.50 -8.00 12.96
CA MET A 105 -16.08 -9.13 12.13
C MET A 105 -16.33 -10.49 12.78
N GLY A 106 -16.72 -10.53 14.06
CA GLY A 106 -16.91 -11.76 14.83
C GLY A 106 -15.61 -12.51 15.13
N ASP A 107 -14.46 -11.86 15.01
CA ASP A 107 -13.15 -12.49 15.17
C ASP A 107 -12.16 -11.55 15.91
N PRO A 108 -11.92 -11.78 17.22
CA PRO A 108 -11.01 -10.97 18.03
C PRO A 108 -9.56 -10.95 17.53
N GLU A 109 -9.13 -11.98 16.80
CA GLU A 109 -7.77 -12.10 16.31
C GLU A 109 -7.46 -11.13 15.15
N VAL A 110 -8.48 -10.47 14.61
CA VAL A 110 -8.31 -9.39 13.62
C VAL A 110 -7.73 -8.13 14.26
N ALA A 111 -8.04 -7.84 15.53
CA ALA A 111 -7.57 -6.63 16.22
C ALA A 111 -6.03 -6.46 16.20
N PRO A 112 -5.21 -7.45 16.58
CA PRO A 112 -3.75 -7.32 16.50
C PRO A 112 -3.25 -7.19 15.07
N LEU A 113 -3.91 -7.80 14.08
CA LEU A 113 -3.54 -7.67 12.67
C LEU A 113 -3.77 -6.25 12.16
N LEU A 114 -4.88 -5.60 12.54
CA LEU A 114 -5.12 -4.20 12.18
C LEU A 114 -3.99 -3.28 12.65
N VAL A 115 -3.47 -3.51 13.86
CA VAL A 115 -2.31 -2.76 14.39
C VAL A 115 -1.03 -3.10 13.62
N ALA A 116 -0.83 -4.37 13.27
CA ALA A 116 0.32 -4.81 12.47
C ALA A 116 0.36 -4.14 11.07
N PHE A 117 -0.80 -3.76 10.52
CA PHE A 117 -0.91 -3.03 9.25
C PHE A 117 -0.81 -1.50 9.38
N VAL A 118 -0.66 -0.93 10.58
CA VAL A 118 -0.49 0.53 10.76
C VAL A 118 0.75 1.08 10.02
N PRO A 119 1.94 0.44 10.05
CA PRO A 119 3.08 0.92 9.27
C PRO A 119 2.79 0.97 7.76
N TYR A 120 2.01 0.00 7.25
CA TYR A 120 1.57 0.00 5.86
C TYR A 120 0.66 1.20 5.57
N LEU A 121 -0.30 1.48 6.45
CA LEU A 121 -1.20 2.63 6.33
C LEU A 121 -0.41 3.96 6.28
N LEU A 122 0.65 4.10 7.07
CA LEU A 122 1.49 5.31 7.07
C LEU A 122 2.37 5.44 5.82
N ALA A 123 2.90 4.32 5.31
CA ALA A 123 3.75 4.31 4.12
C ALA A 123 2.96 4.51 2.81
N PHE A 124 1.71 4.02 2.76
CA PHE A 124 0.86 4.03 1.57
C PHE A 124 0.66 5.43 0.94
N PRO A 125 0.32 6.49 1.69
CA PRO A 125 0.22 7.86 1.18
C PRO A 125 1.50 8.38 0.54
N ILE A 126 2.66 8.10 1.15
CA ILE A 126 3.96 8.55 0.65
C ILE A 126 4.17 7.97 -0.75
N VAL A 127 3.99 6.66 -0.88
CA VAL A 127 4.11 5.97 -2.18
C VAL A 127 3.13 6.55 -3.20
N LYS A 128 1.88 6.80 -2.80
CA LYS A 128 0.84 7.32 -3.70
C LYS A 128 1.14 8.74 -4.19
N VAL A 129 1.62 9.62 -3.32
CA VAL A 129 2.04 10.98 -3.69
C VAL A 129 3.27 10.92 -4.59
N SER A 130 4.27 10.10 -4.27
CA SER A 130 5.45 9.91 -5.15
C SER A 130 5.07 9.40 -6.54
N VAL A 131 4.09 8.48 -6.63
CA VAL A 131 3.55 8.03 -7.92
C VAL A 131 2.86 9.17 -8.66
N GLY A 132 2.13 10.05 -7.97
CA GLY A 132 1.55 11.26 -8.56
C GLY A 132 2.60 12.21 -9.13
N VAL A 133 3.70 12.42 -8.41
CA VAL A 133 4.84 13.23 -8.88
C VAL A 133 5.44 12.64 -10.16
N LEU A 134 5.70 11.32 -10.18
CA LEU A 134 6.21 10.64 -11.38
C LEU A 134 5.27 10.77 -12.57
N ARG A 135 3.95 10.82 -12.35
CA ARG A 135 2.96 11.06 -13.41
C ARG A 135 3.01 12.49 -13.91
N ALA A 136 3.21 13.47 -13.03
CA ALA A 136 3.31 14.88 -13.40
C ALA A 136 4.53 15.16 -14.28
N GLU A 137 5.64 14.46 -14.04
CA GLU A 137 6.87 14.50 -14.85
C GLU A 137 6.76 13.71 -16.18
N GLU A 138 5.56 13.24 -16.55
CA GLU A 138 5.31 12.35 -17.71
C GLU A 138 6.08 11.01 -17.65
N ARG A 139 6.63 10.65 -16.50
CA ARG A 139 7.28 9.35 -16.23
C ARG A 139 6.26 8.28 -15.87
N THR A 140 5.18 8.22 -16.65
CA THR A 140 4.02 7.31 -16.50
C THR A 140 4.44 5.85 -16.41
N THR A 141 5.57 5.52 -17.03
CA THR A 141 6.24 4.22 -16.99
C THR A 141 6.78 3.86 -15.60
N ALA A 142 7.55 4.77 -14.99
CA ALA A 142 8.07 4.61 -13.63
C ALA A 142 6.93 4.59 -12.59
N ALA A 143 5.92 5.44 -12.80
CA ALA A 143 4.72 5.49 -11.96
C ALA A 143 3.95 4.15 -11.96
N THR A 144 3.81 3.53 -13.14
CA THR A 144 3.10 2.25 -13.30
C THR A 144 3.86 1.11 -12.61
N LEU A 145 5.20 1.06 -12.76
CA LEU A 145 6.04 0.08 -12.08
C LEU A 145 5.95 0.21 -10.56
N ALA A 146 6.10 1.42 -10.03
CA ALA A 146 6.01 1.67 -8.59
C ALA A 146 4.64 1.26 -8.02
N GLN A 147 3.56 1.51 -8.77
CA GLN A 147 2.21 1.19 -8.32
C GLN A 147 1.81 -0.29 -8.47
N GLN A 148 2.33 -1.00 -9.47
CA GLN A 148 1.99 -2.41 -9.71
C GLN A 148 2.92 -3.39 -9.00
N ILE A 149 4.20 -3.05 -8.83
CA ILE A 149 5.21 -3.95 -8.26
C ILE A 149 5.35 -3.73 -6.75
N GLY A 150 5.33 -2.48 -6.29
CA GLY A 150 5.56 -2.12 -4.88
C GLY A 150 4.66 -2.87 -3.90
N PRO A 151 3.32 -2.79 -4.03
CA PRO A 151 2.40 -3.48 -3.12
C PRO A 151 2.55 -5.01 -3.13
N ARG A 152 2.87 -5.60 -4.29
CA ARG A 152 3.04 -7.06 -4.43
C ARG A 152 4.31 -7.57 -3.77
N ILE A 153 5.42 -6.85 -3.92
CA ILE A 153 6.68 -7.21 -3.25
C ILE A 153 6.57 -7.01 -1.74
N ILE A 154 5.96 -5.92 -1.29
CA ILE A 154 5.75 -5.65 0.15
C ILE A 154 4.83 -6.71 0.77
N GLY A 155 3.73 -7.07 0.09
CA GLY A 155 2.83 -8.13 0.56
C GLY A 155 3.54 -9.48 0.68
N LEU A 156 4.35 -9.84 -0.31
CA LEU A 156 5.17 -11.06 -0.26
C LEU A 156 6.24 -11.02 0.84
N ALA A 157 6.91 -9.88 1.03
CA ALA A 157 7.92 -9.72 2.08
C ALA A 157 7.32 -9.79 3.48
N LEU A 158 6.13 -9.22 3.68
CA LEU A 158 5.39 -9.32 4.95
C LEU A 158 5.01 -10.76 5.27
N VAL A 159 4.47 -11.49 4.28
CA VAL A 159 4.12 -12.91 4.46
C VAL A 159 5.36 -13.75 4.71
N ALA A 160 6.45 -13.53 3.96
CA ALA A 160 7.71 -14.22 4.19
C ALA A 160 8.29 -13.92 5.58
N GLY A 161 8.21 -12.67 6.04
CA GLY A 161 8.64 -12.26 7.37
C GLY A 161 7.81 -12.88 8.50
N LEU A 162 6.49 -12.99 8.32
CA LEU A 162 5.61 -13.68 9.28
C LEU A 162 5.93 -15.17 9.39
N ILE A 163 6.29 -15.81 8.27
CA ILE A 163 6.70 -17.22 8.23
C ILE A 163 8.05 -17.42 8.94
N THR A 164 9.04 -16.54 8.70
CA THR A 164 10.38 -16.67 9.32
C THR A 164 10.42 -16.24 10.79
N ALA A 165 9.48 -15.40 11.24
CA ALA A 165 9.35 -14.99 12.64
C ALA A 165 8.81 -16.10 13.57
N GLY A 166 8.57 -17.32 13.05
CA GLY A 166 8.24 -18.49 13.88
C GLY A 166 6.86 -18.44 14.54
N GLN A 167 5.96 -17.55 14.08
CA GLN A 167 4.54 -17.69 14.42
C GLN A 167 4.08 -19.03 13.83
N PRO A 168 3.48 -19.94 14.63
CA PRO A 168 3.04 -21.25 14.16
C PRO A 168 1.79 -21.06 13.29
N VAL A 169 2.01 -20.61 12.06
CA VAL A 169 0.99 -20.43 11.03
C VAL A 169 1.14 -21.49 9.92
N VAL A 170 2.23 -22.26 9.98
CA VAL A 170 2.45 -23.44 9.15
C VAL A 170 1.72 -24.60 9.83
N GLY A 171 0.49 -24.83 9.41
CA GLY A 171 -0.28 -26.04 9.65
C GLY A 171 -0.57 -26.70 8.32
#